data_AF-A0A5E4WWD0-F1
#
_entry.id   AF-A0A5E4WWD0-F1
#
_cell.length_a   1.000
_cell.length_b   1.000
_cell.length_c   1.000
_cell.angle_alpha   90.00
_cell.angle_beta   90.00
_cell.angle_gamma   90.00
#
_symmetry.space_group_name_H-M   'P 1'
#
loop_
_entity.id
_entity.type
_entity.pdbx_description
1 polymer ?
#
loop_
_entity_poly.entity_id
_entity_poly.type
_entity_poly.pdbx_seq_one_letter_code
_entity_poly.pdbx_strand_id
1 'polypeptide(L)'
;MPNTRLLMPDAARHLAPKVLYCAERQCHSRSEGLFRMNDMPKSANRARPSTSERPSDPTADTAWRDTLNRTLSAVGQEDHDAFATLYQMTSARLFGVILRMIRDRAEAEDLLQEVFVSVWRRADGFDPERGNAMTWLIALARNRTIDRLREHREIALDEGDALAIPSDDPTPAALAEASEERQRLEQCLQRLEPQQRGVVREAFFTGASYSELASRLSVPLGTMKSWIRRSLMQLKVCLEQ
;
A
#
# COMPACT_ATOMS: atom_id res chain seq x y z
N MET A 1 8.62 -43.63 -41.67
CA MET A 1 7.57 -44.37 -40.92
C MET A 1 8.20 -45.61 -40.32
N PRO A 2 7.89 -46.04 -39.09
CA PRO A 2 6.92 -45.53 -38.09
C PRO A 2 7.62 -44.97 -36.81
N ASN A 3 7.05 -44.04 -36.03
CA ASN A 3 5.95 -44.15 -35.05
C ASN A 3 6.36 -45.02 -33.84
N THR A 4 6.28 -44.60 -32.56
CA THR A 4 5.02 -44.48 -31.80
C THR A 4 5.23 -43.86 -30.38
N ARG A 5 4.45 -42.81 -30.08
CA ARG A 5 3.68 -42.46 -28.84
C ARG A 5 4.24 -42.49 -27.40
N LEU A 6 3.98 -41.34 -26.74
CA LEU A 6 3.32 -41.10 -25.42
C LEU A 6 3.94 -41.62 -24.12
N LEU A 7 4.29 -40.69 -23.21
CA LEU A 7 3.58 -40.45 -21.94
C LEU A 7 4.33 -39.39 -21.09
N MET A 8 3.71 -38.22 -20.92
CA MET A 8 3.68 -37.50 -19.63
C MET A 8 2.54 -38.13 -18.80
N PRO A 9 2.50 -38.11 -17.44
CA PRO A 9 2.68 -36.89 -16.64
C PRO A 9 3.22 -37.03 -15.18
N ASP A 10 3.44 -35.86 -14.57
CA ASP A 10 2.90 -35.39 -13.28
C ASP A 10 3.82 -35.12 -12.06
N ALA A 11 3.54 -33.93 -11.49
CA ALA A 11 3.60 -33.48 -10.10
C ALA A 11 4.93 -33.43 -9.31
N ALA A 12 5.43 -32.19 -9.22
CA ALA A 12 5.65 -31.43 -7.98
C ALA A 12 6.34 -32.11 -6.79
N ARG A 13 7.46 -31.50 -6.35
CA ARG A 13 7.68 -31.13 -4.94
C ARG A 13 8.95 -30.27 -4.73
N HIS A 14 8.73 -29.12 -4.07
CA HIS A 14 9.66 -28.30 -3.24
C HIS A 14 10.30 -27.10 -3.97
N LEU A 15 9.67 -25.92 -4.02
CA LEU A 15 9.58 -24.85 -2.99
C LEU A 15 10.94 -24.36 -2.43
N ALA A 16 11.46 -23.27 -3.04
CA ALA A 16 12.07 -22.02 -2.50
C ALA A 16 13.17 -22.09 -1.40
N PRO A 17 13.96 -21.04 -1.07
CA PRO A 17 13.87 -19.61 -1.50
C PRO A 17 15.24 -18.91 -1.80
N LYS A 18 15.21 -17.69 -2.35
CA LYS A 18 15.84 -16.47 -1.77
C LYS A 18 15.91 -15.30 -2.76
N VAL A 19 15.19 -14.25 -2.38
CA VAL A 19 15.27 -12.87 -2.85
C VAL A 19 16.65 -12.29 -2.49
N LEU A 20 17.41 -11.87 -3.49
CA LEU A 20 18.62 -11.06 -3.33
C LEU A 20 18.36 -9.68 -3.93
N TYR A 21 18.13 -8.69 -3.07
CA TYR A 21 18.41 -7.30 -3.42
C TYR A 21 18.98 -6.57 -2.19
N CYS A 22 20.30 -6.42 -2.17
CA CYS A 22 21.06 -5.60 -1.22
C CYS A 22 22.12 -4.84 -2.02
N ALA A 23 21.97 -3.53 -2.11
CA ALA A 23 23.03 -2.54 -2.37
C ALA A 23 22.46 -1.20 -1.89
N GLU A 24 23.09 -0.37 -1.06
CA GLU A 24 24.37 -0.39 -0.37
C GLU A 24 24.33 0.81 0.61
N ARG A 25 24.50 0.56 1.92
CA ARG A 25 25.23 1.36 2.93
C ARG A 25 24.79 0.94 4.35
N GLN A 26 25.73 0.32 5.04
CA GLN A 26 25.83 0.08 6.49
C GLN A 26 24.55 -0.39 7.24
N CYS A 27 24.38 -1.71 7.32
CA CYS A 27 23.69 -2.35 8.45
C CYS A 27 24.59 -3.52 8.91
N HIS A 28 25.46 -3.27 9.88
CA HIS A 28 26.16 -4.32 10.60
C HIS A 28 25.59 -4.42 12.01
N SER A 29 25.20 -5.65 12.36
CA SER A 29 24.72 -6.17 13.63
C SER A 29 23.41 -5.59 14.20
N ARG A 30 22.27 -6.06 13.68
CA ARG A 30 21.04 -6.21 14.48
C ARG A 30 20.94 -7.68 14.89
N SER A 31 21.29 -7.96 16.14
CA SER A 31 21.31 -9.30 16.71
C SER A 31 19.92 -9.93 16.72
N GLU A 32 19.93 -11.24 16.43
CA GLU A 32 18.80 -12.12 16.19
C GLU A 32 17.92 -12.29 17.44
N GLY A 33 16.96 -11.41 17.63
CA GLY A 33 15.73 -11.68 18.35
C GLY A 33 14.62 -11.93 17.33
N LEU A 34 14.48 -13.17 16.86
CA LEU A 34 13.46 -13.55 15.88
C LEU A 34 12.06 -13.44 16.53
N PHE A 35 11.48 -12.24 16.53
CA PHE A 35 10.10 -12.00 16.94
C PHE A 35 9.17 -12.90 16.12
N ARG A 36 8.51 -13.85 16.79
CA ARG A 36 7.49 -14.69 16.18
C ARG A 36 6.20 -13.89 16.08
N MET A 37 5.82 -13.57 14.85
CA MET A 37 4.58 -12.84 14.51
C MET A 37 3.28 -13.54 15.01
N ASN A 38 3.39 -14.79 15.46
CA ASN A 38 2.28 -15.61 15.97
C ASN A 38 1.89 -15.36 17.44
N ASP A 39 2.68 -14.58 18.20
CA ASP A 39 2.37 -14.26 19.61
C ASP A 39 1.58 -12.95 19.78
N MET A 40 1.17 -12.32 18.67
CA MET A 40 0.33 -11.13 18.69
C MET A 40 -1.11 -11.50 19.09
N PRO A 41 -1.76 -10.77 20.01
CA PRO A 41 -3.17 -11.03 20.33
C PRO A 41 -4.00 -10.90 19.05
N LYS A 42 -4.70 -11.98 18.67
CA LYS A 42 -5.68 -11.98 17.58
C LYS A 42 -6.60 -10.79 17.79
N SER A 43 -6.70 -9.92 16.78
CA SER A 43 -7.58 -8.75 16.77
C SER A 43 -8.97 -9.15 17.25
N ALA A 44 -9.26 -8.90 18.53
CA ALA A 44 -10.60 -8.97 19.06
C ALA A 44 -11.35 -7.83 18.39
N ASN A 45 -12.19 -8.19 17.42
CA ASN A 45 -13.07 -7.28 16.71
C ASN A 45 -14.06 -6.69 17.72
N ARG A 46 -13.63 -5.66 18.44
CA ARG A 46 -14.47 -4.94 19.40
C ARG A 46 -15.38 -4.06 18.57
N ALA A 47 -16.68 -4.36 18.68
CA ALA A 47 -17.78 -3.70 17.99
C ALA A 47 -17.50 -2.22 17.71
N ARG A 48 -17.42 -1.88 16.42
CA ARG A 48 -17.30 -0.51 15.92
C ARG A 48 -18.57 0.24 16.36
N PRO A 49 -18.49 1.36 17.10
CA PRO A 49 -19.65 2.22 17.28
C PRO A 49 -20.11 2.71 15.90
N SER A 50 -21.42 2.68 15.65
CA SER A 50 -22.03 3.17 14.42
C SER A 50 -21.58 4.59 14.11
N THR A 51 -20.97 4.79 12.94
CA THR A 51 -20.31 6.03 12.46
C THR A 51 -21.29 7.11 11.98
N SER A 52 -22.47 7.20 12.59
CA SER A 52 -23.34 8.37 12.43
C SER A 52 -22.89 9.40 13.46
N GLU A 53 -22.54 10.61 13.01
CA GLU A 53 -22.18 11.78 13.82
C GLU A 53 -20.76 11.77 14.42
N ARG A 54 -19.81 12.31 13.66
CA ARG A 54 -18.66 12.98 14.29
C ARG A 54 -18.35 14.28 13.56
N PRO A 55 -18.61 15.45 14.17
CA PRO A 55 -17.98 16.70 13.74
C PRO A 55 -16.47 16.52 13.90
N SER A 56 -15.70 16.71 12.84
CA SER A 56 -14.24 16.62 12.86
C SER A 56 -13.68 17.82 13.62
N ASP A 57 -13.47 17.66 14.93
CA ASP A 57 -12.74 18.64 15.75
C ASP A 57 -11.26 18.66 15.31
N PRO A 58 -10.75 19.78 14.76
CA PRO A 58 -9.35 19.89 14.31
C PRO A 58 -8.33 19.66 15.43
N THR A 59 -8.72 19.90 16.68
CA THR A 59 -7.85 19.70 17.85
C THR A 59 -7.68 18.21 18.17
N ALA A 60 -8.75 17.42 18.05
CA ALA A 60 -8.73 15.97 18.23
C ALA A 60 -7.86 15.27 17.18
N ASP A 61 -7.89 15.76 15.93
CA ASP A 61 -7.05 15.22 14.85
C ASP A 61 -5.56 15.55 15.06
N THR A 62 -5.25 16.77 15.51
CA THR A 62 -3.86 17.15 15.85
C THR A 62 -3.31 16.30 17.01
N ALA A 63 -4.08 16.13 18.09
CA ALA A 63 -3.68 15.32 19.23
C ALA A 63 -3.46 13.84 18.86
N TRP A 64 -4.31 13.29 17.97
CA TRP A 64 -4.15 11.93 17.46
C TRP A 64 -2.87 11.77 16.63
N ARG A 65 -2.58 12.72 15.72
CA ARG A 65 -1.35 12.72 14.92
C ARG A 65 -0.09 12.80 15.79
N ASP A 66 -0.08 13.67 16.79
CA ASP A 66 1.06 13.82 17.70
C ASP A 66 1.29 12.54 18.51
N THR A 67 0.21 11.91 18.96
CA THR A 67 0.27 10.62 19.66
C THR A 67 0.84 9.53 18.76
N LEU A 68 0.38 9.47 17.51
CA LEU A 68 0.87 8.50 16.54
C LEU A 68 2.36 8.72 16.20
N ASN A 69 2.77 9.98 16.02
CA ASN A 69 4.18 10.33 15.79
C ASN A 69 5.07 9.87 16.95
N ARG A 70 4.70 10.18 18.20
CA ARG A 70 5.45 9.73 19.38
C ARG A 70 5.51 8.22 19.48
N THR A 71 4.40 7.53 19.20
CA THR A 71 4.33 6.07 19.24
C THR A 71 5.28 5.46 18.21
N LEU A 72 5.27 5.95 16.96
CA LEU A 72 6.19 5.46 15.93
C LEU A 72 7.66 5.76 16.27
N SER A 73 7.97 6.92 16.84
CA SER A 73 9.33 7.24 17.30
C SER A 73 9.80 6.29 18.41
N ALA A 74 8.92 5.91 19.34
CA ALA A 74 9.24 4.93 20.38
C ALA A 74 9.50 3.53 19.79
N VAL A 75 8.74 3.12 18.76
CA VAL A 75 9.04 1.88 18.00
C VAL A 75 10.44 1.92 17.40
N GLY A 76 10.90 3.08 16.93
CA GLY A 76 12.27 3.27 16.45
C GLY A 76 13.34 3.09 17.52
N GLN A 77 12.96 3.15 18.80
CA GLN A 77 13.80 2.86 19.96
C GLN A 77 13.59 1.42 20.49
N GLU A 78 13.04 0.53 19.66
CA GLU A 78 12.78 -0.88 19.98
C GLU A 78 11.78 -1.09 21.13
N ASP A 79 10.87 -0.14 21.36
CA ASP A 79 9.78 -0.28 22.33
C ASP A 79 8.67 -1.21 21.79
N HIS A 80 8.54 -2.38 22.41
CA HIS A 80 7.55 -3.39 22.05
C HIS A 80 6.10 -2.99 22.37
N ASP A 81 5.87 -2.27 23.47
CA ASP A 81 4.54 -1.83 23.87
C ASP A 81 4.04 -0.71 22.95
N ALA A 82 4.97 0.17 22.54
CA ALA A 82 4.70 1.16 21.50
C ALA A 82 4.34 0.49 20.16
N PHE A 83 4.98 -0.63 19.80
CA PHE A 83 4.66 -1.35 18.56
C PHE A 83 3.27 -1.97 18.60
N ALA A 84 2.90 -2.60 19.72
CA ALA A 84 1.54 -3.12 19.90
C ALA A 84 0.49 -2.00 19.83
N THR A 85 0.77 -0.87 20.46
CA THR A 85 -0.08 0.33 20.42
C THR A 85 -0.22 0.87 18.99
N LEU A 86 0.89 0.99 18.27
CA LEU A 86 0.92 1.43 16.86
C LEU A 86 0.04 0.53 15.99
N TYR A 87 0.16 -0.80 16.17
CA TYR A 87 -0.63 -1.78 15.46
C TYR A 87 -2.13 -1.59 15.72
N GLN A 88 -2.53 -1.45 16.99
CA GLN A 88 -3.93 -1.23 17.36
C GLN A 88 -4.49 0.07 16.75
N MET A 89 -3.69 1.14 16.72
CA MET A 89 -4.11 2.44 16.18
C MET A 89 -4.26 2.44 14.65
N THR A 90 -3.48 1.64 13.92
CA THR A 90 -3.30 1.83 12.47
C THR A 90 -3.65 0.63 11.59
N SER A 91 -3.68 -0.58 12.14
CA SER A 91 -3.89 -1.83 11.38
C SER A 91 -5.14 -1.79 10.50
N ALA A 92 -6.29 -1.38 11.03
CA ALA A 92 -7.54 -1.29 10.27
C ALA A 92 -7.45 -0.32 9.08
N ARG A 93 -6.74 0.80 9.24
CA ARG A 93 -6.58 1.81 8.19
C ARG A 93 -5.61 1.35 7.11
N LEU A 94 -4.49 0.72 7.49
CA LEU A 94 -3.54 0.14 6.55
C LEU A 94 -4.15 -1.06 5.81
N PHE A 95 -4.87 -1.93 6.50
CA PHE A 95 -5.60 -3.03 5.90
C PHE A 95 -6.59 -2.54 4.84
N GLY A 96 -7.36 -1.49 5.14
CA GLY A 96 -8.28 -0.88 4.17
C GLY A 96 -7.58 -0.26 2.95
N VAL A 97 -6.33 0.20 3.08
CA VAL A 97 -5.53 0.66 1.93
C VAL A 97 -5.10 -0.53 1.08
N ILE A 98 -4.52 -1.55 1.70
CA ILE A 98 -4.02 -2.75 1.01
C ILE A 98 -5.16 -3.48 0.29
N LEU A 99 -6.28 -3.70 0.97
CA LEU A 99 -7.44 -4.42 0.43
C LEU A 99 -8.03 -3.75 -0.81
N ARG A 100 -8.05 -2.42 -0.88
CA ARG A 100 -8.54 -1.70 -2.06
C ARG A 100 -7.65 -1.88 -3.29
N MET A 101 -6.36 -2.10 -3.07
CA MET A 101 -5.39 -2.28 -4.14
C MET A 101 -5.36 -3.74 -4.64
N ILE A 102 -5.35 -4.72 -3.73
CA ILE A 102 -5.16 -6.13 -4.09
C ILE A 102 -6.48 -6.89 -4.27
N ARG A 103 -7.58 -6.41 -3.68
CA ARG A 103 -8.94 -7.00 -3.75
C ARG A 103 -9.06 -8.47 -3.33
N ASP A 104 -8.02 -9.03 -2.71
CA ASP A 104 -8.03 -10.32 -2.02
C ASP A 104 -7.87 -10.09 -0.51
N ARG A 105 -8.76 -10.70 0.28
CA ARG A 105 -8.75 -10.51 1.74
C ARG A 105 -7.57 -11.22 2.40
N ALA A 106 -7.32 -12.48 2.05
CA ALA A 106 -6.29 -13.29 2.68
C ALA A 106 -4.90 -12.70 2.39
N GLU A 107 -4.68 -12.32 1.14
CA GLU A 107 -3.43 -11.70 0.72
C GLU A 107 -3.23 -10.32 1.37
N ALA A 108 -4.30 -9.55 1.54
CA ALA A 108 -4.22 -8.28 2.27
C ALA A 108 -3.83 -8.47 3.74
N GLU A 109 -4.27 -9.57 4.38
CA GLU A 109 -3.89 -9.90 5.76
C GLU A 109 -2.40 -10.28 5.85
N ASP A 110 -1.89 -11.05 4.88
CA ASP A 110 -0.47 -11.41 4.81
C ASP A 110 0.42 -10.19 4.54
N LEU A 111 0.04 -9.35 3.56
CA LEU A 111 0.76 -8.11 3.28
C LEU A 111 0.76 -7.16 4.47
N LEU A 112 -0.34 -7.06 5.21
CA LEU A 112 -0.40 -6.22 6.41
C LEU A 112 0.65 -6.67 7.43
N GLN A 113 0.80 -7.98 7.64
CA GLN A 113 1.82 -8.52 8.54
C GLN A 113 3.24 -8.14 8.07
N GLU A 114 3.54 -8.35 6.79
CA GLU A 114 4.84 -7.98 6.21
C GLU A 114 5.14 -6.48 6.30
N VAL A 115 4.10 -5.64 6.17
CA VAL A 115 4.20 -4.19 6.39
C VAL A 115 4.63 -3.90 7.82
N PHE A 116 3.99 -4.49 8.83
CA PHE A 116 4.37 -4.27 10.22
C PHE A 116 5.76 -4.82 10.58
N VAL A 117 6.19 -5.92 9.97
CA VAL A 117 7.60 -6.37 10.06
C VAL A 117 8.54 -5.30 9.49
N SER A 118 8.16 -4.70 8.36
CA SER A 118 8.95 -3.63 7.75
C SER A 118 8.94 -2.35 8.59
N VAL A 119 7.83 -2.03 9.26
CA VAL A 119 7.74 -0.91 10.22
C VAL A 119 8.76 -1.11 11.34
N TRP A 120 8.76 -2.27 12.00
CA TRP A 120 9.70 -2.57 13.09
C TRP A 120 11.16 -2.40 12.65
N ARG A 121 11.48 -2.83 11.43
CA ARG A 121 12.85 -2.74 10.89
C ARG A 121 13.29 -1.32 10.49
N ARG A 122 12.36 -0.41 10.22
CA ARG A 122 12.63 0.90 9.59
C ARG A 122 12.16 2.11 10.41
N ALA A 123 11.56 1.88 11.58
CA ALA A 123 11.00 2.94 12.42
C ALA A 123 12.07 3.90 12.97
N ASP A 124 13.33 3.46 13.06
CA ASP A 124 14.50 4.29 13.40
C ASP A 124 14.76 5.39 12.36
N GLY A 125 14.32 5.20 11.12
CA GLY A 125 14.41 6.21 10.06
C GLY A 125 13.24 7.20 10.02
N PHE A 126 12.25 7.08 10.92
CA PHE A 126 11.13 8.02 10.98
C PHE A 126 11.54 9.30 11.72
N ASP A 127 11.25 10.44 11.09
CA ASP A 127 11.49 11.77 11.63
C ASP A 127 10.19 12.59 11.58
N PRO A 128 9.58 12.93 12.75
CA PRO A 128 8.31 13.66 12.80
C PRO A 128 8.40 15.08 12.23
N GLU A 129 9.60 15.67 12.12
CA GLU A 129 9.80 16.99 11.50
C GLU A 129 9.72 16.93 9.96
N ARG A 130 9.95 15.76 9.37
CA ARG A 130 9.96 15.56 7.91
C ARG A 130 8.61 15.08 7.35
N GLY A 131 7.70 14.67 8.22
CA GLY A 131 6.36 14.22 7.84
C GLY A 131 5.64 13.47 8.95
N ASN A 132 4.32 13.29 8.79
CA ASN A 132 3.52 12.59 9.79
C ASN A 132 3.64 11.05 9.65
N ALA A 133 3.49 10.36 10.79
CA ALA A 133 3.61 8.90 10.88
C ALA A 133 2.59 8.14 10.02
N MET A 134 1.34 8.62 9.92
CA MET A 134 0.31 7.93 9.12
C MET A 134 0.67 7.93 7.63
N THR A 135 1.19 9.03 7.10
CA THR A 135 1.65 9.16 5.71
C THR A 135 2.83 8.22 5.46
N TRP A 136 3.78 8.15 6.40
CA TRP A 136 4.91 7.23 6.31
C TRP A 136 4.46 5.76 6.28
N LEU A 137 3.53 5.38 7.16
CA LEU A 137 2.96 4.04 7.21
C LEU A 137 2.18 3.69 5.94
N ILE A 138 1.36 4.61 5.42
CA ILE A 138 0.62 4.42 4.16
C ILE A 138 1.60 4.25 3.00
N ALA A 139 2.67 5.04 2.95
CA ALA A 139 3.68 4.92 1.90
C ALA A 139 4.37 3.55 1.95
N LEU A 140 4.72 3.05 3.15
CA LEU A 140 5.32 1.73 3.31
C LEU A 140 4.34 0.62 2.88
N ALA A 141 3.09 0.69 3.32
CA ALA A 141 2.05 -0.27 2.95
C ALA A 141 1.82 -0.30 1.44
N ARG A 142 1.63 0.88 0.83
CA ARG A 142 1.42 1.01 -0.61
C ARG A 142 2.59 0.44 -1.40
N ASN A 143 3.83 0.77 -1.02
CA ASN A 143 5.00 0.27 -1.72
C ASN A 143 5.05 -1.27 -1.68
N ARG A 144 4.82 -1.87 -0.50
CA ARG A 144 4.82 -3.32 -0.38
C ARG A 144 3.72 -3.98 -1.22
N THR A 145 2.53 -3.39 -1.25
CA THR A 145 1.43 -3.88 -2.10
C THR A 145 1.75 -3.75 -3.59
N ILE A 146 2.38 -2.65 -4.02
CA ILE A 146 2.81 -2.48 -5.42
C ILE A 146 3.84 -3.53 -5.80
N ASP A 147 4.81 -3.80 -4.92
CA ASP A 147 5.81 -4.83 -5.17
C ASP A 147 5.13 -6.20 -5.39
N ARG A 148 4.14 -6.55 -4.56
CA ARG A 148 3.34 -7.77 -4.74
C ARG A 148 2.53 -7.78 -6.04
N LEU A 149 1.87 -6.67 -6.39
CA LEU A 149 1.11 -6.57 -7.65
C LEU A 149 2.02 -6.74 -8.87
N ARG A 150 3.28 -6.30 -8.78
CA ARG A 150 4.28 -6.52 -9.84
C ARG A 150 4.72 -7.97 -9.90
N GLU A 151 4.98 -8.61 -8.76
CA GLU A 151 5.27 -10.05 -8.68
C GLU A 151 4.16 -10.88 -9.38
N HIS A 152 2.88 -10.58 -9.13
CA HIS A 152 1.75 -11.26 -9.79
C HIS A 152 1.71 -11.04 -11.30
N ARG A 153 2.02 -9.81 -11.75
CA ARG A 153 2.02 -9.49 -13.17
C ARG A 153 3.15 -10.20 -13.91
N GLU A 154 4.33 -10.29 -13.30
CA GLU A 154 5.46 -11.04 -13.87
C GLU A 154 5.11 -12.52 -14.01
N ILE A 155 4.47 -13.13 -13.00
CA ILE A 155 4.00 -14.52 -13.06
C ILE A 155 2.95 -14.70 -14.17
N ALA A 156 1.95 -13.83 -14.25
CA ALA A 156 0.90 -13.92 -15.26
C ALA A 156 1.43 -13.75 -16.71
N LEU A 157 2.46 -12.91 -16.90
CA LEU A 157 3.12 -12.75 -18.21
C LEU A 157 3.94 -13.99 -18.61
N ASP A 158 4.52 -14.71 -17.64
CA ASP A 158 5.24 -15.97 -17.86
C ASP A 158 4.27 -17.13 -18.17
N GLU A 159 3.08 -17.11 -17.56
CA GLU A 159 2.03 -18.14 -17.74
C GLU A 159 1.12 -17.91 -18.97
N GLY A 160 1.32 -16.83 -19.74
CA GLY A 160 0.69 -16.62 -21.05
C GLY A 160 -0.77 -16.12 -21.03
N ASP A 161 -1.34 -15.84 -19.86
CA ASP A 161 -2.71 -15.33 -19.75
C ASP A 161 -2.73 -13.81 -19.52
N ALA A 162 -3.14 -13.09 -20.55
CA ALA A 162 -3.47 -11.67 -20.45
C ALA A 162 -4.80 -11.52 -19.67
N LEU A 163 -4.72 -11.39 -18.35
CA LEU A 163 -5.88 -11.07 -17.53
C LEU A 163 -6.45 -9.71 -17.96
N ALA A 164 -7.61 -9.76 -18.60
CA ALA A 164 -8.41 -8.60 -18.95
C ALA A 164 -8.77 -7.84 -17.66
N ILE A 165 -8.50 -6.53 -17.65
CA ILE A 165 -8.74 -5.62 -16.53
C ILE A 165 -10.20 -5.12 -16.61
N PRO A 166 -11.10 -5.48 -15.68
CA PRO A 166 -12.44 -4.92 -15.64
C PRO A 166 -12.46 -3.52 -15.00
N SER A 167 -13.44 -2.72 -15.44
CA SER A 167 -13.75 -1.32 -15.07
C SER A 167 -13.61 -0.97 -13.58
N ASP A 168 -13.17 0.26 -13.33
CA ASP A 168 -12.97 0.93 -12.03
C ASP A 168 -14.31 1.41 -11.40
N ASP A 169 -15.41 0.67 -11.61
CA ASP A 169 -16.72 1.07 -11.11
C ASP A 169 -16.84 0.78 -9.61
N PRO A 170 -17.13 1.78 -8.77
CA PRO A 170 -17.30 1.58 -7.34
C PRO A 170 -18.53 0.71 -7.08
N THR A 171 -18.35 -0.36 -6.30
CA THR A 171 -19.46 -1.16 -5.78
C THR A 171 -20.41 -0.28 -4.94
N PRO A 172 -21.74 -0.48 -4.98
CA PRO A 172 -22.71 0.32 -4.22
C PRO A 172 -22.45 0.42 -2.71
N ALA A 173 -21.87 -0.62 -2.10
CA ALA A 173 -21.45 -0.60 -0.69
C ALA A 173 -20.29 0.37 -0.40
N ALA A 174 -19.42 0.62 -1.39
CA ALA A 174 -18.33 1.58 -1.29
C ALA A 174 -18.80 3.04 -1.50
N LEU A 175 -20.00 3.26 -2.02
CA LEU A 175 -20.61 4.59 -2.17
C LEU A 175 -21.31 5.06 -0.88
N ALA A 176 -21.69 4.14 0.01
CA ALA A 176 -22.46 4.44 1.23
C ALA A 176 -21.62 5.02 2.39
N GLU A 177 -20.30 4.86 2.38
CA GLU A 177 -19.36 5.43 3.37
C GLU A 177 -18.43 6.47 2.70
N ALA A 178 -18.99 7.52 2.10
CA ALA A 178 -18.20 8.66 1.65
C ALA A 178 -17.87 9.56 2.85
N SER A 179 -16.60 9.63 3.26
CA SER A 179 -16.17 10.78 4.07
C SER A 179 -16.22 12.03 3.19
N GLU A 180 -16.60 13.18 3.75
CA GLU A 180 -16.59 14.48 3.04
C GLU A 180 -15.23 14.74 2.36
N GLU A 181 -14.14 14.33 3.01
CA GLU A 181 -12.79 14.44 2.47
C GLU A 181 -12.55 13.55 1.24
N ARG A 182 -13.12 12.34 1.20
CA ARG A 182 -13.08 11.49 0.00
C ARG A 182 -13.89 12.12 -1.13
N GLN A 183 -15.07 12.66 -0.84
CA GLN A 183 -15.89 13.33 -1.84
C GLN A 183 -15.17 14.57 -2.41
N ARG A 184 -14.52 15.35 -1.54
CA ARG A 184 -13.69 16.50 -1.95
C ARG A 184 -12.52 16.07 -2.83
N LEU A 185 -11.82 14.99 -2.47
CA LEU A 185 -10.75 14.42 -3.29
C LEU A 185 -11.25 13.98 -4.67
N GLU A 186 -12.39 13.28 -4.74
CA GLU A 186 -12.98 12.86 -6.02
C GLU A 186 -13.37 14.07 -6.88
N GLN A 187 -13.95 15.12 -6.28
CA GLN A 187 -14.23 16.37 -7.00
C GLN A 187 -12.94 17.02 -7.53
N CYS A 188 -11.88 17.07 -6.72
CA CYS A 188 -10.59 17.60 -7.15
C CYS A 188 -9.96 16.75 -8.27
N LEU A 189 -10.07 15.42 -8.21
CA LEU A 189 -9.65 14.52 -9.29
C LEU A 189 -10.42 14.78 -10.57
N GLN A 190 -11.72 15.08 -10.49
CA GLN A 190 -12.55 15.43 -11.66
C GLN A 190 -12.16 16.77 -12.30
N ARG A 191 -11.45 17.66 -11.60
CA ARG A 191 -10.90 18.90 -12.18
C ARG A 191 -9.65 18.68 -13.02
N LEU A 192 -9.03 17.51 -12.94
CA LEU A 192 -7.92 17.14 -13.81
C LEU A 192 -8.43 16.76 -15.20
N GLU A 193 -7.59 16.98 -16.21
CA GLU A 193 -7.84 16.45 -17.55
C GLU A 193 -8.03 14.92 -17.49
N PRO A 194 -9.00 14.33 -18.24
CA PRO A 194 -9.32 12.91 -18.15
C PRO A 194 -8.11 11.98 -18.27
N GLN A 195 -7.18 12.29 -19.18
CA GLN A 195 -5.96 11.50 -19.38
C GLN A 195 -5.01 11.58 -18.18
N GLN A 196 -4.81 12.79 -17.62
CA GLN A 196 -3.97 12.99 -16.44
C GLN A 196 -4.57 12.34 -15.19
N ARG A 197 -5.90 12.41 -15.03
CA ARG A 197 -6.62 11.70 -13.96
C ARG A 197 -6.40 10.20 -14.05
N GLY A 198 -6.50 9.61 -15.24
CA GLY A 198 -6.24 8.18 -15.47
C GLY A 198 -4.81 7.80 -15.11
N VAL A 199 -3.82 8.57 -15.59
CA VAL A 199 -2.40 8.38 -15.26
C VAL A 199 -2.14 8.45 -13.76
N VAL A 200 -2.72 9.42 -13.06
CA VAL A 200 -2.58 9.54 -11.60
C VAL A 200 -3.21 8.33 -10.91
N ARG A 201 -4.42 7.92 -11.29
CA ARG A 201 -5.06 6.75 -10.68
C ARG A 201 -4.22 5.49 -10.88
N GLU A 202 -3.75 5.22 -12.08
CA GLU A 202 -2.91 4.05 -12.34
C GLU A 202 -1.57 4.10 -11.59
N ALA A 203 -0.89 5.24 -11.63
CA ALA A 203 0.37 5.39 -10.89
C ALA A 203 0.17 5.13 -9.39
N PHE A 204 -0.93 5.60 -8.81
CA PHE A 204 -1.16 5.51 -7.36
C PHE A 204 -1.80 4.20 -6.90
N PHE A 205 -2.73 3.62 -7.66
CA PHE A 205 -3.50 2.45 -7.23
C PHE A 205 -3.05 1.13 -7.88
N THR A 206 -2.63 1.13 -9.14
CA THR A 206 -2.24 -0.10 -9.85
C THR A 206 -0.74 -0.34 -9.84
N GLY A 207 0.05 0.61 -9.34
CA GLY A 207 1.51 0.48 -9.22
C GLY A 207 2.25 0.61 -10.54
N ALA A 208 1.55 1.07 -11.59
CA ALA A 208 2.14 1.32 -12.90
C ALA A 208 3.34 2.28 -12.78
N SER A 209 4.49 1.85 -13.28
CA SER A 209 5.68 2.69 -13.33
C SER A 209 5.49 3.82 -14.33
N TYR A 210 6.20 4.93 -14.12
CA TYR A 210 6.14 6.07 -15.04
C TYR A 210 6.64 5.71 -16.44
N SER A 211 7.55 4.75 -16.55
CA SER A 211 7.99 4.18 -17.83
C SER A 211 6.88 3.41 -18.54
N GLU A 212 6.15 2.56 -17.83
CA GLU A 212 5.04 1.81 -18.43
C GLU A 212 3.91 2.73 -18.89
N LEU A 213 3.56 3.74 -18.08
CA LEU A 213 2.56 4.74 -18.46
C LEU A 213 3.02 5.56 -19.67
N ALA A 214 4.30 5.94 -19.69
CA ALA A 214 4.90 6.66 -20.82
C ALA A 214 4.85 5.83 -22.11
N SER A 215 5.21 4.54 -22.04
CA SER A 215 5.13 3.62 -23.17
C SER A 215 3.69 3.40 -23.65
N ARG A 216 2.74 3.15 -22.74
CA ARG A 216 1.32 2.93 -23.08
C ARG A 216 0.70 4.14 -23.77
N LEU A 217 1.04 5.35 -23.34
CA LEU A 217 0.51 6.59 -23.90
C LEU A 217 1.39 7.19 -25.01
N SER A 218 2.49 6.51 -25.40
CA SER A 218 3.42 6.96 -26.42
C SER A 218 3.96 8.38 -26.18
N VAL A 219 4.31 8.69 -24.93
CA VAL A 219 4.91 9.99 -24.54
C VAL A 219 6.31 9.79 -23.94
N PRO A 220 7.21 10.79 -24.02
CA PRO A 220 8.50 10.72 -23.35
C PRO A 220 8.37 10.59 -21.83
N LEU A 221 9.29 9.86 -21.18
CA LEU A 221 9.31 9.68 -19.72
C LEU A 221 9.37 11.03 -18.96
N GLY A 222 10.11 12.01 -19.50
CA GLY A 222 10.16 13.36 -18.93
C GLY A 222 8.80 14.07 -18.93
N THR A 223 8.01 13.86 -19.99
CA THR A 223 6.63 14.35 -20.10
C THR A 223 5.73 13.68 -19.07
N MET A 224 5.82 12.35 -18.93
CA MET A 224 5.03 11.60 -17.95
C MET A 224 5.30 12.04 -16.51
N LYS A 225 6.58 12.19 -16.13
CA LYS A 225 6.98 12.74 -14.82
C LYS A 225 6.43 14.14 -14.60
N SER A 226 6.46 14.98 -15.64
CA SER A 226 5.96 16.36 -15.58
C SER A 226 4.44 16.43 -15.50
N TRP A 227 3.71 15.50 -16.12
CA TRP A 227 2.25 15.36 -15.98
C TRP A 227 1.90 15.01 -14.54
N ILE A 228 2.44 13.92 -14.01
CA ILE A 228 2.16 13.46 -12.64
C ILE A 228 2.48 14.57 -11.63
N ARG A 229 3.65 15.22 -11.73
CA ARG A 229 4.01 16.32 -10.83
C ARG A 229 3.00 17.46 -10.87
N ARG A 230 2.58 17.89 -12.07
CA ARG A 230 1.61 18.99 -12.23
C ARG A 230 0.23 18.61 -11.72
N SER A 231 -0.23 17.40 -12.01
CA SER A 231 -1.52 16.90 -11.51
C SER A 231 -1.54 16.84 -9.98
N LEU A 232 -0.48 16.37 -9.34
CA LEU A 232 -0.37 16.36 -7.87
C LEU A 232 -0.35 17.78 -7.27
N MET A 233 0.32 18.73 -7.91
CA MET A 233 0.28 20.15 -7.50
C MET A 233 -1.14 20.72 -7.60
N GLN A 234 -1.85 20.43 -8.70
CA GLN A 234 -3.23 20.88 -8.90
C GLN A 234 -4.19 20.27 -7.87
N LEU A 235 -4.02 18.99 -7.55
CA LEU A 235 -4.79 18.33 -6.49
C LEU A 235 -4.54 18.96 -5.13
N LYS A 236 -3.27 19.24 -4.79
CA LYS A 236 -2.92 19.93 -3.54
C LYS A 236 -3.62 21.28 -3.44
N VAL A 237 -3.50 22.13 -4.46
CA VAL A 237 -4.14 23.45 -4.49
C VAL A 237 -5.66 23.33 -4.37
N CYS A 238 -6.28 22.35 -5.03
CA CYS A 238 -7.73 22.14 -4.94
C CYS A 238 -8.20 21.71 -3.54
N LEU A 239 -7.41 20.88 -2.84
CA LEU A 239 -7.73 20.42 -1.48
C LEU A 239 -7.49 21.50 -0.42
N GLU A 240 -6.68 22.51 -0.72
CA GLU A 240 -6.42 23.66 0.17
C GLU A 240 -7.49 24.76 0.04
N GLN A 241 -8.36 24.71 -0.98
CA GLN A 241 -9.47 25.65 -1.24
C GLN A 241 -10.77 25.21 -0.58
#